data_AF-A0A3P8TU79-F1
#
_entry.id   AF-A0A3P8TU79-F1
#
_cell.length_a   1.000
_cell.length_b   1.000
_cell.length_c   1.000
_cell.angle_alpha   90.00
_cell.angle_beta   90.00
_cell.angle_gamma   90.00
#
_symmetry.space_group_name_H-M   'P 1'
#
loop_
_entity.id
_entity.type
_entity.pdbx_description
1 polymer ?
#
loop_
_entity_poly.entity_id
_entity_poly.type
_entity_poly.pdbx_seq_one_letter_code
_entity_poly.pdbx_strand_id
1 'polypeptide(L)'
;QHKHVVVYHCKMQIREHHTDEVSQERLVVRRGQNFKMTLTLMQSFNPELQQLVLTAKTGDQHASEDRGTFSRFGYPDSIRRSSSAKAMWKVEPLTGFSLPSNTVALSVTPPADAPVGEYELFGKLQEEEKSLGKLVVLFNPWCSEWSHVGVVNGKL
;
A
#
# COMPACT_ATOMS: atom_id res chain seq x y z
N GLN A 1 15.43 5.36 27.39
CA GLN A 1 14.19 4.57 27.53
C GLN A 1 13.57 4.47 26.16
N HIS A 2 13.65 3.28 25.56
CA HIS A 2 13.30 3.04 24.16
C HIS A 2 11.77 2.91 24.05
N LYS A 3 11.16 3.70 23.18
CA LYS A 3 9.72 3.65 22.91
C LYS A 3 9.51 2.68 21.75
N HIS A 4 8.60 1.74 21.93
CA HIS A 4 8.41 0.56 21.09
C HIS A 4 7.12 0.72 20.30
N VAL A 5 7.17 0.75 18.96
CA VAL A 5 5.96 0.56 18.14
C VAL A 5 5.61 -0.92 18.07
N VAL A 6 4.42 -1.27 18.54
CA VAL A 6 3.83 -2.60 18.36
C VAL A 6 2.52 -2.45 17.60
N VAL A 7 2.47 -2.96 16.37
CA VAL A 7 1.26 -3.00 15.54
C VAL A 7 0.53 -4.29 15.85
N TYR A 8 -0.55 -4.22 16.63
CA TYR A 8 -1.47 -5.34 16.78
C TYR A 8 -2.73 -5.12 15.95
N HIS A 9 -2.99 -6.10 15.08
CA HIS A 9 -4.27 -6.39 14.41
C HIS A 9 -4.62 -5.57 13.16
N CYS A 10 -4.11 -6.03 12.01
CA CYS A 10 -4.60 -5.65 10.69
C CYS A 10 -5.93 -6.40 10.42
N LYS A 11 -7.07 -5.86 10.87
CA LYS A 11 -8.39 -6.37 10.47
C LYS A 11 -8.73 -5.81 9.10
N MET A 12 -8.58 -6.65 8.08
CA MET A 12 -8.84 -6.24 6.70
C MET A 12 -10.17 -6.80 6.24
N GLN A 13 -11.10 -5.90 5.94
CA GLN A 13 -12.43 -6.28 5.48
C GLN A 13 -12.39 -6.46 3.96
N ILE A 14 -12.00 -7.66 3.52
CA ILE A 14 -12.07 -8.09 2.13
C ILE A 14 -13.55 -8.44 1.86
N ARG A 15 -14.35 -7.47 1.44
CA ARG A 15 -15.77 -7.70 1.10
C ARG A 15 -16.05 -7.86 -0.39
N GLU A 16 -15.05 -7.59 -1.24
CA GLU A 16 -15.24 -7.55 -2.70
C GLU A 16 -14.12 -8.24 -3.49
N HIS A 17 -13.08 -8.78 -2.83
CA HIS A 17 -12.20 -9.73 -3.50
C HIS A 17 -12.86 -11.09 -3.30
N HIS A 18 -13.32 -11.69 -4.40
CA HIS A 18 -13.85 -13.06 -4.46
C HIS A 18 -12.77 -14.08 -4.06
N THR A 19 -12.39 -14.05 -2.80
CA THR A 19 -11.42 -14.88 -2.11
C THR A 19 -11.97 -15.06 -0.70
N ASP A 20 -13.09 -15.78 -0.62
CA ASP A 20 -13.53 -16.36 0.63
C ASP A 20 -12.52 -17.45 0.99
N GLU A 21 -12.00 -17.40 2.22
CA GLU A 21 -10.99 -18.29 2.80
C GLU A 21 -9.53 -18.09 2.34
N VAL A 22 -8.86 -17.09 2.93
CA VAL A 22 -7.43 -17.24 3.25
C VAL A 22 -7.23 -16.86 4.71
N SER A 23 -6.75 -17.85 5.46
CA SER A 23 -6.41 -17.82 6.88
C SER A 23 -5.45 -16.68 7.23
N GLN A 24 -5.37 -16.38 8.53
CA GLN A 24 -4.72 -15.23 9.19
C GLN A 24 -3.22 -14.98 8.91
N GLU A 25 -2.61 -15.57 7.88
CA GLU A 25 -1.14 -15.56 7.69
C GLU A 25 -0.63 -14.72 6.50
N ARG A 26 -1.45 -14.45 5.47
CA ARG A 26 -0.98 -13.69 4.30
C ARG A 26 -2.11 -12.92 3.62
N LEU A 27 -1.99 -11.61 3.54
CA LEU A 27 -2.90 -10.78 2.76
C LEU A 27 -2.71 -11.09 1.27
N VAL A 28 -3.81 -11.33 0.54
CA VAL A 28 -3.83 -11.38 -0.92
C VAL A 28 -4.70 -10.23 -1.44
N VAL A 29 -4.17 -9.42 -2.35
CA VAL A 29 -4.86 -8.30 -3.00
C VAL A 29 -4.72 -8.39 -4.51
N ARG A 30 -5.55 -7.64 -5.23
CA ARG A 30 -5.48 -7.53 -6.69
C ARG A 30 -5.02 -6.13 -7.07
N ARG A 31 -4.06 -6.03 -7.99
CA ARG A 31 -3.57 -4.74 -8.47
C ARG A 31 -4.70 -3.91 -9.12
N GLY A 32 -4.64 -2.60 -8.99
CA GLY A 32 -5.69 -1.68 -9.47
C GLY A 32 -6.97 -1.68 -8.62
N GLN A 33 -7.02 -2.42 -7.51
CA GLN A 33 -8.14 -2.41 -6.57
C GLN A 33 -7.64 -2.05 -5.18
N ASN A 34 -8.38 -1.19 -4.48
CA ASN A 34 -8.03 -0.81 -3.12
C ASN A 34 -8.30 -1.94 -2.11
N PHE A 35 -7.62 -1.87 -0.98
CA PHE A 35 -7.90 -2.68 0.19
C PHE A 35 -7.86 -1.81 1.45
N LYS A 36 -8.61 -2.21 2.47
CA LYS A 36 -8.71 -1.48 3.74
C LYS A 36 -7.73 -2.03 4.75
N MET A 37 -6.89 -1.16 5.29
CA MET A 37 -5.91 -1.46 6.34
C MET A 37 -6.19 -0.57 7.55
N THR A 38 -5.96 -1.10 8.75
CA THR A 38 -6.03 -0.31 9.99
C THR A 38 -4.70 -0.41 10.71
N LEU A 39 -4.15 0.74 11.09
CA LEU A 39 -2.90 0.85 11.84
C LEU A 39 -3.20 1.34 13.25
N THR A 40 -2.75 0.58 14.24
CA THR A 40 -2.70 1.01 15.64
C THR A 40 -1.32 1.59 15.90
N LEU A 41 -1.30 2.88 16.21
CA LEU A 41 -0.09 3.67 16.49
C LEU A 41 0.12 3.78 18.00
N MET A 42 1.35 4.09 18.41
CA MET A 42 1.68 4.29 19.82
C MET A 42 1.23 5.66 20.35
N GLN A 43 1.04 6.61 19.44
CA GLN A 43 0.61 7.97 19.74
C GLN A 43 -0.43 8.40 18.71
N SER A 44 -1.25 9.38 19.08
CA SER A 44 -2.19 9.98 18.15
C SER A 44 -1.46 10.54 16.93
N PHE A 45 -2.01 10.27 15.75
CA PHE A 45 -1.51 10.81 14.50
C PHE A 45 -2.17 12.15 14.21
N ASN A 46 -1.37 13.20 14.02
CA ASN A 46 -1.86 14.50 13.57
C ASN A 46 -1.37 14.76 12.12
N PRO A 47 -2.25 14.63 11.11
CA PRO A 47 -1.87 14.84 9.71
C PRO A 47 -1.46 16.28 9.36
N GLU A 48 -1.76 17.27 10.21
CA GLU A 48 -1.30 18.65 9.99
C GLU A 48 0.18 18.83 10.32
N LEU A 49 0.73 17.98 11.20
CA LEU A 49 2.10 18.09 11.73
C LEU A 49 2.98 16.88 11.37
N GLN A 50 2.37 15.76 11.01
CA GLN A 50 3.03 14.49 10.79
C GLN A 50 2.65 13.89 9.45
N GLN A 51 3.60 13.22 8.83
CA GLN A 51 3.38 12.40 7.65
C GLN A 51 3.53 10.93 8.01
N LEU A 52 2.50 10.14 7.73
CA LEU A 52 2.58 8.69 7.72
C LEU A 52 3.06 8.24 6.33
N VAL A 53 4.20 7.56 6.29
CA VAL A 53 4.78 7.02 5.06
C VAL A 53 4.63 5.52 5.07
N LEU A 54 4.16 4.96 3.95
CA LEU A 54 4.13 3.55 3.65
C LEU A 54 5.12 3.25 2.53
N THR A 55 5.77 2.10 2.65
CA THR A 55 6.68 1.58 1.62
C THR A 55 6.22 0.19 1.23
N ALA A 56 6.02 -0.04 -0.06
CA ALA A 56 5.77 -1.35 -0.65
C ALA A 56 6.97 -1.77 -1.48
N LYS A 57 7.59 -2.90 -1.13
CA LYS A 57 8.77 -3.42 -1.82
C LYS A 57 8.53 -4.86 -2.27
N THR A 58 8.90 -5.19 -3.49
CA THR A 58 8.90 -6.56 -4.03
C THR A 58 10.22 -6.87 -4.73
N GLY A 59 10.52 -8.15 -4.88
CA GLY A 59 11.73 -8.63 -5.52
C GLY A 59 12.95 -8.58 -4.60
N ASP A 60 14.13 -8.57 -5.21
CA ASP A 60 15.40 -8.70 -4.51
C ASP A 60 15.91 -7.36 -3.92
N GLN A 61 17.17 -7.37 -3.48
CA GLN A 61 17.86 -6.20 -2.94
C GLN A 61 17.96 -5.00 -3.91
N HIS A 62 17.74 -5.19 -5.21
CA HIS A 62 17.80 -4.17 -6.25
C HIS A 62 16.43 -3.55 -6.58
N ALA A 63 15.43 -3.74 -5.70
CA ALA A 63 14.13 -3.08 -5.86
C ALA A 63 14.30 -1.56 -5.97
N SER A 64 13.59 -0.95 -6.92
CA SER A 64 13.70 0.47 -7.21
C SER A 64 12.39 1.06 -7.75
N GLU A 65 12.24 2.38 -7.58
CA GLU A 65 11.09 3.15 -8.09
C GLU A 65 11.00 3.05 -9.63
N ASP A 66 12.13 3.12 -10.32
CA ASP A 66 12.19 3.10 -11.80
C ASP A 66 11.74 1.76 -12.42
N ARG A 67 11.86 0.68 -11.63
CA ARG A 67 11.41 -0.67 -11.99
C ARG A 67 10.00 -0.98 -11.48
N GLY A 68 9.38 -0.07 -10.73
CA GLY A 68 8.08 -0.30 -10.10
C GLY A 68 8.09 -1.38 -9.01
N THR A 69 9.28 -1.76 -8.53
CA THR A 69 9.47 -2.81 -7.49
C THR A 69 9.62 -2.21 -6.09
N PHE A 70 9.72 -0.88 -6.00
CA PHE A 70 9.72 -0.12 -4.76
C PHE A 70 8.77 1.07 -4.92
N SER A 71 7.87 1.27 -3.97
CA SER A 71 6.92 2.38 -3.99
C SER A 71 6.82 3.02 -2.62
N ARG A 72 7.06 4.33 -2.54
CA ARG A 72 6.89 5.13 -1.32
C ARG A 72 5.70 6.08 -1.48
N PHE A 73 4.76 5.99 -0.56
CA PHE A 73 3.47 6.67 -0.60
C PHE A 73 2.99 6.96 0.81
N GLY A 74 2.04 7.86 1.02
CA GLY A 74 1.77 8.32 2.37
C GLY A 74 0.66 9.34 2.46
N TYR A 75 0.32 9.69 3.70
CA TYR A 75 -0.70 10.66 4.03
C TYR A 75 -0.22 11.63 5.12
N PRO A 76 -0.36 12.96 4.93
CA PRO A 76 -0.74 13.62 3.68
C PRO A 76 0.26 13.35 2.53
N ASP A 77 -0.19 13.42 1.28
CA ASP A 77 0.67 13.14 0.12
C ASP A 77 1.59 14.34 -0.18
N SER A 78 2.74 14.38 0.51
CA SER A 78 3.82 15.34 0.25
C SER A 78 5.16 14.65 -0.03
N ILE A 79 5.12 13.36 -0.38
CA ILE A 79 6.32 12.56 -0.63
C ILE A 79 6.88 12.93 -2.00
N ARG A 80 8.13 13.39 -2.03
CA ARG A 80 8.88 13.57 -3.26
C ARG A 80 9.22 12.22 -3.87
N ARG A 81 8.91 12.07 -5.16
CA ARG A 81 9.10 10.86 -5.97
C ARG A 81 10.04 11.16 -7.12
N SER A 82 10.76 10.14 -7.59
CA SER A 82 11.50 10.26 -8.85
C SER A 82 10.55 10.51 -10.02
N SER A 83 10.96 11.29 -11.02
CA SER A 83 10.20 11.49 -12.25
C SER A 83 10.10 10.21 -13.09
N SER A 84 11.01 9.26 -12.88
CA SER A 84 11.03 7.94 -13.52
C SER A 84 10.32 6.85 -12.72
N ALA A 85 9.72 7.20 -11.57
CA ALA A 85 9.04 6.24 -10.71
C ALA A 85 7.83 5.59 -11.40
N LYS A 86 7.71 4.27 -11.27
CA LYS A 86 6.62 3.45 -11.84
C LYS A 86 5.86 2.73 -10.74
N ALA A 87 4.68 2.18 -11.06
CA ALA A 87 3.84 1.46 -10.12
C ALA A 87 3.70 2.20 -8.78
N MET A 88 3.22 3.45 -8.84
CA MET A 88 2.99 4.28 -7.66
C MET A 88 1.72 3.87 -6.91
N TRP A 89 1.91 3.35 -5.70
CA TRP A 89 0.82 3.04 -4.78
C TRP A 89 0.22 4.32 -4.22
N LYS A 90 -1.08 4.24 -3.89
CA LYS A 90 -1.83 5.36 -3.30
C LYS A 90 -2.36 4.96 -1.93
N VAL A 91 -2.51 5.95 -1.05
CA VAL A 91 -3.16 5.77 0.24
C VAL A 91 -4.05 6.96 0.54
N GLU A 92 -5.23 6.67 1.07
CA GLU A 92 -6.25 7.65 1.47
C GLU A 92 -6.75 7.30 2.87
N PRO A 93 -6.93 8.29 3.77
CA PRO A 93 -7.55 8.03 5.07
C PRO A 93 -9.02 7.67 4.88
N LEU A 94 -9.49 6.67 5.62
CA LEU A 94 -10.92 6.37 5.71
C LEU A 94 -11.54 7.27 6.78
N THR A 95 -12.48 8.11 6.37
CA THR A 95 -13.23 9.02 7.26
C THR A 95 -14.62 8.45 7.57
N GLY A 96 -15.32 9.05 8.54
CA GLY A 96 -16.70 8.66 8.88
C GLY A 96 -16.83 7.49 9.88
N PHE A 97 -15.72 7.05 10.48
CA PHE A 97 -15.73 6.05 11.56
C PHE A 97 -15.23 6.68 12.87
N SER A 98 -15.82 6.26 13.99
CA SER A 98 -15.26 6.56 15.31
C SER A 98 -14.17 5.53 15.60
N LEU A 99 -12.92 5.97 15.54
CA LEU A 99 -11.74 5.16 15.84
C LEU A 99 -11.08 5.68 17.13
N PRO A 100 -10.37 4.81 17.87
CA PRO A 100 -9.48 5.28 18.94
C PRO A 100 -8.50 6.33 18.39
N SER A 101 -8.11 7.30 19.22
CA SER A 101 -7.25 8.43 18.81
C SER A 101 -5.89 8.02 18.24
N ASN A 102 -5.41 6.82 18.61
CA ASN A 102 -4.17 6.24 18.15
C ASN A 102 -4.35 5.28 16.97
N THR A 103 -5.54 5.20 16.39
CA THR A 103 -5.85 4.27 15.29
C THR A 103 -6.14 5.04 14.02
N VAL A 104 -5.57 4.60 12.90
CA VAL A 104 -5.79 5.19 11.57
C VAL A 104 -6.29 4.10 10.63
N ALA A 105 -7.46 4.31 10.04
CA ALA A 105 -7.98 3.46 8.97
C ALA A 105 -7.61 4.07 7.61
N LEU A 106 -7.13 3.22 6.71
CA LEU A 106 -6.55 3.58 5.43
C LEU A 106 -7.16 2.74 4.31
N SER A 107 -7.36 3.36 3.16
CA SER A 107 -7.58 2.72 1.87
C SER A 107 -6.25 2.75 1.11
N VAL A 108 -5.69 1.58 0.81
CA VAL A 108 -4.42 1.45 0.08
C VAL A 108 -4.70 0.86 -1.28
N THR A 109 -4.18 1.49 -2.33
CA THR A 109 -4.43 1.10 -3.72
C THR A 109 -3.12 0.78 -4.42
N PRO A 110 -2.78 -0.51 -4.65
CA PRO A 110 -1.78 -0.88 -5.63
C PRO A 110 -2.24 -0.43 -7.03
N PRO A 111 -1.38 0.18 -7.86
CA PRO A 111 -1.77 0.61 -9.20
C PRO A 111 -1.94 -0.59 -10.14
N ALA A 112 -2.64 -0.39 -11.27
CA ALA A 112 -2.96 -1.46 -12.21
C ALA A 112 -1.73 -2.09 -12.89
N ASP A 113 -0.62 -1.35 -12.96
CA ASP A 113 0.67 -1.77 -13.51
C ASP A 113 1.63 -2.36 -12.47
N ALA A 114 1.19 -2.52 -11.21
CA ALA A 114 2.02 -3.11 -10.16
C ALA A 114 2.51 -4.52 -10.55
N PRO A 115 3.79 -4.84 -10.31
CA PRO A 115 4.29 -6.21 -10.41
C PRO A 115 3.44 -7.19 -9.59
N VAL A 116 3.25 -8.39 -10.12
CA VAL A 116 2.59 -9.49 -9.42
C VAL A 116 3.63 -10.21 -8.58
N GLY A 117 3.33 -10.50 -7.32
CA GLY A 117 4.23 -11.21 -6.42
C GLY A 117 4.05 -10.86 -4.95
N GLU A 118 4.96 -11.37 -4.13
CA GLU A 118 5.04 -11.00 -2.72
C GLU A 118 5.67 -9.62 -2.53
N TYR A 119 5.05 -8.84 -1.65
CA TYR A 119 5.49 -7.54 -1.19
C TYR A 119 5.72 -7.56 0.31
N GLU A 120 6.77 -6.87 0.74
CA GLU A 120 6.95 -6.42 2.11
C GLU A 120 6.37 -5.02 2.25
N LEU A 121 5.57 -4.80 3.29
CA LEU A 121 5.07 -3.49 3.67
C LEU A 121 5.81 -2.95 4.89
N PHE A 122 6.14 -1.67 4.82
CA PHE A 122 6.70 -0.92 5.94
C PHE A 122 5.88 0.33 6.20
N GLY A 123 5.77 0.71 7.46
CA GLY A 123 5.17 1.95 7.91
C GLY A 123 6.21 2.77 8.65
N LYS A 124 6.37 4.03 8.24
CA LYS A 124 7.23 5.01 8.87
C LYS A 124 6.41 6.19 9.37
N LEU A 125 6.59 6.54 10.64
CA LEU A 125 6.04 7.74 11.25
C LEU A 125 7.20 8.47 11.94
N GLN A 126 7.46 9.72 11.53
CA GLN A 126 8.63 10.48 11.97
C GLN A 126 9.93 9.71 11.65
N GLU A 127 10.77 9.40 12.65
CA GLU A 127 12.05 8.71 12.45
C GLU A 127 11.96 7.19 12.56
N GLU A 128 10.80 6.63 12.92
CA GLU A 128 10.65 5.21 13.17
C GLU A 128 9.96 4.49 12.00
N GLU A 129 10.64 3.51 11.42
CA GLU A 129 10.10 2.60 10.40
C GLU A 129 9.93 1.19 10.98
N LYS A 130 8.83 0.53 10.64
CA LYS A 130 8.49 -0.83 11.05
C LYS A 130 7.95 -1.65 9.90
N SER A 131 8.25 -2.95 9.90
CA SER A 131 7.54 -3.88 9.04
C SER A 131 6.09 -4.02 9.50
N LEU A 132 5.17 -3.91 8.55
CA LEU A 132 3.72 -4.12 8.73
C LEU A 132 3.29 -5.53 8.33
N GLY A 133 4.21 -6.32 7.79
CA GLY A 133 3.97 -7.67 7.30
C GLY A 133 4.15 -7.81 5.79
N LYS A 134 3.67 -8.94 5.28
CA LYS A 134 3.77 -9.33 3.87
C LYS A 134 2.39 -9.45 3.24
N LEU A 135 2.33 -9.17 1.95
CA LEU A 135 1.14 -9.39 1.15
C LEU A 135 1.51 -9.91 -0.24
N VAL A 136 0.55 -10.52 -0.92
CA VAL A 136 0.68 -10.97 -2.31
C VAL A 136 -0.22 -10.11 -3.17
N VAL A 137 0.36 -9.47 -4.17
CA VAL A 137 -0.38 -8.75 -5.22
C VAL A 137 -0.58 -9.70 -6.40
N LEU A 138 -1.83 -9.89 -6.79
CA LEU A 138 -2.23 -10.69 -7.94
C LEU A 138 -2.72 -9.83 -9.10
N PHE A 139 -2.74 -10.45 -10.28
CA PHE A 139 -3.39 -9.90 -11.46
C PHE A 139 -4.89 -9.62 -11.19
N ASN A 140 -5.40 -8.57 -11.82
CA ASN A 140 -6.81 -8.19 -11.74
C ASN A 140 -7.45 -8.15 -13.14
N PRO A 141 -8.17 -9.21 -13.57
CA PRO A 141 -8.82 -9.24 -14.88
C PRO A 141 -9.99 -8.26 -15.02
N TRP A 142 -10.51 -7.74 -13.90
CA TRP A 142 -11.64 -6.81 -13.88
C TRP A 142 -11.22 -5.34 -13.82
N CYS A 143 -9.91 -5.06 -13.85
CA CYS A 143 -9.39 -3.70 -13.87
C CYS A 143 -9.41 -3.14 -15.30
N SER A 144 -10.33 -2.21 -15.57
CA SER A 144 -10.48 -1.55 -16.88
C SER A 144 -9.29 -0.68 -17.29
N GLU A 145 -8.42 -0.31 -16.34
CA GLU A 145 -7.19 0.46 -16.60
C GLU A 145 -6.13 -0.36 -17.36
N TRP A 146 -6.30 -1.69 -17.47
CA TRP A 146 -5.36 -2.56 -18.17
C TRP A 146 -5.38 -2.40 -19.71
N SER A 147 -6.41 -1.79 -20.29
CA SER A 147 -6.61 -1.75 -21.76
C SER A 147 -5.83 -0.68 -22.54
N HIS A 148 -4.81 -0.02 -21.97
CA HIS A 148 -3.99 0.95 -22.71
C HIS A 148 -2.50 0.62 -22.72
N VAL A 149 -2.13 -0.52 -23.32
CA VAL A 149 -0.77 -0.72 -23.84
C VAL A 149 -0.85 -1.43 -25.20
N GLY A 150 -0.67 -0.66 -26.29
CA GLY A 150 -0.20 -1.17 -27.59
C GLY A 150 -1.22 -1.33 -28.71
N VAL A 151 -1.59 -0.23 -29.39
CA VAL A 151 -1.78 -0.26 -30.86
C VAL A 151 -0.90 0.84 -31.43
N VAL A 152 0.34 0.49 -31.78
CA VAL A 152 1.15 1.31 -32.67
C VAL A 152 0.62 0.98 -34.07
N ASN A 153 -0.18 1.89 -34.64
CA ASN A 153 -0.62 1.79 -36.03
C ASN A 153 0.60 1.91 -36.95
N GLY A 154 1.22 0.79 -37.28
CA GLY A 154 2.13 0.68 -38.42
C GLY A 154 1.30 0.75 -39.71
N LYS A 155 1.35 1.88 -40.40
CA LYS A 155 0.99 1.93 -41.83
C LYS A 155 2.15 1.32 -42.62
N LEU A 156 1.84 0.31 -43.45
CA LEU A 156 2.64 -0.08 -44.61
C LEU A 156 2.64 1.04 -45.65
#